data_AF-A0A7C9CSC1-F1
#
_entry.id   AF-A0A7C9CSC1-F1
#
_cell.length_a   1.000
_cell.length_b   1.000
_cell.length_c   1.000
_cell.angle_alpha   90.00
_cell.angle_beta   90.00
_cell.angle_gamma   90.00
#
_symmetry.space_group_name_H-M   'P 1'
#
loop_
_entity.id
_entity.type
_entity.pdbx_description
1 polymer ?
#
loop_
_entity_poly.entity_id
_entity_poly.type
_entity_poly.pdbx_seq_one_letter_code
_entity_poly.pdbx_strand_id
1 'polypeptide(L)'
;VRRSGLEAYKCTTSDIEADKLKDLIETNQCIEACGLDRDTLGISSDSLLESRFTQKLCSPQCYQRCPNIIDLYFNLAAGEGVYLPKLCETQGENPRRGMAEIKSSGIVAPGPINPVGFLGAPASSPINAVELGSRSPAPSPY
;
A
#
# COMPACT_ATOMS: atom_id res chain seq x y z
N VAL A 1 15.30 -40.96 20.62
CA VAL A 1 14.16 -40.02 20.78
C VAL A 1 13.58 -39.74 19.41
N ARG A 2 12.32 -40.12 19.15
CA ARG A 2 11.62 -39.81 17.89
C ARG A 2 10.82 -38.52 18.10
N ARG A 3 11.11 -37.46 17.35
CA ARG A 3 10.32 -36.21 17.35
C ARG A 3 9.21 -36.35 16.30
N SER A 4 7.96 -36.20 16.71
CA SER A 4 6.75 -36.50 15.91
C SER A 4 6.36 -35.44 14.87
N GLY A 5 7.26 -34.53 14.48
CA GLY A 5 7.08 -33.60 13.34
C GLY A 5 5.92 -32.59 13.43
N LEU A 6 5.11 -32.64 14.49
CA LEU A 6 3.96 -31.78 14.73
C LEU A 6 4.32 -30.75 15.80
N GLU A 7 5.10 -29.73 15.43
CA GLU A 7 5.22 -28.54 16.26
C GLU A 7 4.00 -27.65 15.95
N ALA A 8 3.08 -27.55 16.91
CA ALA A 8 1.92 -26.67 16.79
C ALA A 8 2.38 -25.22 16.90
N TYR A 9 2.54 -24.54 15.76
CA TYR A 9 2.82 -23.11 15.74
C TYR A 9 1.66 -22.36 16.42
N LYS A 10 1.98 -21.61 17.48
CA LYS A 10 1.03 -20.73 18.17
C LYS A 10 1.38 -19.29 17.84
N CYS A 11 0.48 -18.60 17.14
CA CYS A 11 0.58 -17.15 17.00
C CYS A 11 0.43 -16.52 18.39
N THR A 12 1.36 -15.64 18.73
CA THR A 12 1.36 -14.90 20.00
C THR A 12 1.50 -13.44 19.67
N THR A 13 0.57 -12.61 20.13
CA THR A 13 0.66 -11.16 20.04
C THR A 13 1.34 -10.65 21.29
N SER A 14 2.38 -9.84 21.13
CA SER A 14 3.02 -9.11 22.21
C SER A 14 2.47 -7.69 22.27
N ASP A 15 2.13 -7.22 23.46
CA ASP A 15 1.80 -5.82 23.66
C ASP A 15 3.07 -4.96 23.54
N ILE A 16 2.93 -3.81 22.90
CA ILE A 16 3.99 -2.82 22.78
C ILE A 16 3.53 -1.59 23.55
N GLU A 17 4.30 -1.19 24.56
CA GLU A 17 4.02 0.02 25.34
C GLU A 17 4.92 1.16 24.84
N ALA A 18 4.32 2.25 24.38
CA ALA A 18 5.05 3.45 23.97
C ALA A 18 5.05 4.46 25.12
N ASP A 19 6.17 4.58 25.85
CA ASP A 19 6.32 5.56 26.93
C ASP A 19 6.51 6.98 26.35
N LYS A 20 5.61 7.90 26.70
CA LYS A 20 5.63 9.35 26.39
C LYS A 20 5.82 9.66 24.90
N LEU A 21 4.71 9.90 24.19
CA LEU A 21 4.70 10.47 22.83
C LEU A 21 5.47 11.80 22.80
N LYS A 22 6.71 11.77 22.33
CA LYS A 22 7.55 12.94 22.06
C LYS A 22 7.49 13.28 20.57
N ASP A 23 7.86 14.51 20.22
CA ASP A 23 7.97 14.98 18.84
C ASP A 23 6.65 14.89 18.05
N LEU A 24 5.59 15.44 18.65
CA LEU A 24 4.30 15.48 17.98
C LEU A 24 4.33 16.38 16.75
N ILE A 25 4.18 15.77 15.58
CA ILE A 25 4.07 16.46 14.30
C ILE A 25 2.65 17.02 14.07
N GLU A 26 1.61 16.31 14.50
CA GLU A 26 0.21 16.63 14.16
C GLU A 26 -0.69 16.92 15.37
N THR A 27 -1.58 17.89 15.21
CA THR A 27 -2.50 18.31 16.29
C THR A 27 -3.58 17.27 16.55
N ASN A 28 -4.15 17.23 17.76
CA ASN A 28 -5.30 16.37 18.08
C ASN A 28 -6.49 16.63 17.13
N GLN A 29 -6.67 17.88 16.70
CA GLN A 29 -7.69 18.24 15.72
C GLN A 29 -7.47 17.51 14.39
N CYS A 30 -6.22 17.42 13.93
CA CYS A 30 -5.89 16.70 12.71
C CYS A 30 -6.03 15.18 12.85
N ILE A 31 -5.60 14.63 13.99
CA ILE A 31 -5.80 13.22 14.32
C ILE A 31 -7.29 12.85 14.23
N GLU A 32 -8.15 13.61 14.90
CA GLU A 32 -9.59 13.35 14.92
C GLU A 32 -10.25 13.55 13.55
N ALA A 33 -9.91 14.64 12.85
CA ALA A 33 -10.45 14.96 11.53
C ALA A 33 -10.11 13.89 10.48
N CYS A 34 -8.90 13.33 10.54
CA CYS A 34 -8.44 12.28 9.65
C CYS A 34 -8.88 10.87 10.07
N GLY A 35 -9.55 10.73 11.22
CA GLY A 35 -10.00 9.42 11.71
C GLY A 35 -8.89 8.54 12.23
N LEU A 36 -7.82 9.14 12.73
CA LEU A 36 -6.70 8.46 13.37
C LEU A 36 -6.91 8.41 14.88
N ASP A 37 -6.19 7.49 15.52
CA ASP A 37 -6.05 7.41 16.96
C ASP A 37 -4.56 7.54 17.32
N ARG A 38 -4.28 8.17 18.46
CA ARG A 38 -2.91 8.30 18.98
C ARG A 38 -2.46 7.02 19.68
N ASP A 39 -3.44 6.23 20.11
CA ASP A 39 -3.22 4.96 20.81
C ASP A 39 -3.10 3.79 19.82
N THR A 40 -3.36 4.00 18.52
CA THR A 40 -3.08 2.99 17.49
C THR A 40 -1.58 2.83 17.29
N LEU A 41 -1.13 1.58 17.38
CA LEU A 41 0.26 1.19 17.18
C LEU A 41 0.46 0.71 15.75
N GLY A 42 1.38 1.38 15.05
CA GLY A 42 1.68 1.09 13.66
C GLY A 42 0.70 1.72 12.68
N ILE A 43 1.00 1.55 11.40
CA ILE A 43 0.20 2.07 10.29
C ILE A 43 -0.05 0.90 9.36
N SER A 44 -1.32 0.69 8.99
CA SER A 44 -1.70 -0.30 7.98
C SER A 44 -2.25 0.41 6.75
N SER A 45 -1.83 -0.04 5.58
CA SER A 45 -2.42 0.36 4.31
C SER A 45 -3.84 -0.19 4.13
N ASP A 46 -4.19 -1.28 4.82
CA ASP A 46 -5.54 -1.88 4.78
C ASP A 46 -6.64 -0.91 5.23
N SER A 47 -6.31 0.07 6.08
CA SER A 47 -7.25 1.10 6.53
C SER A 47 -7.84 1.89 5.36
N LEU A 48 -7.11 2.04 4.24
CA LEU A 48 -7.61 2.69 3.03
C LEU A 48 -8.75 1.93 2.35
N LEU A 49 -8.91 0.64 2.66
CA LEU A 49 -10.03 -0.19 2.21
C LEU A 49 -11.28 -0.02 3.11
N GLU A 50 -11.14 0.61 4.28
CA GLU A 50 -12.23 0.84 5.21
C GLU A 50 -12.98 2.13 4.86
N SER A 51 -14.25 1.99 4.44
CA SER A 51 -15.05 3.14 3.98
C SER A 51 -15.16 4.26 5.01
N ARG A 52 -15.17 3.95 6.31
CA ARG A 52 -15.28 4.98 7.35
C ARG A 52 -13.98 5.77 7.49
N PHE A 53 -12.85 5.09 7.46
CA PHE A 53 -11.54 5.72 7.53
C PHE A 53 -11.32 6.61 6.29
N THR A 54 -11.51 6.07 5.10
CA THR A 54 -11.30 6.80 3.84
C THR A 54 -12.23 8.01 3.73
N GLN A 55 -13.47 7.95 4.22
CA GLN A 55 -14.35 9.13 4.30
C GLN A 55 -13.80 10.24 5.20
N LYS A 56 -13.21 9.90 6.35
CA LYS A 56 -12.59 10.90 7.23
C LYS A 56 -11.29 11.45 6.62
N LEU A 57 -10.44 10.57 6.10
CA LEU A 57 -9.18 10.95 5.43
C LEU A 57 -9.44 11.90 4.25
N CYS A 58 -10.44 11.61 3.42
CA CYS A 58 -10.82 12.42 2.26
C CYS A 58 -11.75 13.60 2.61
N SER A 59 -12.10 13.79 3.89
CA SER A 59 -12.90 14.94 4.31
C SER A 59 -12.12 16.24 4.08
N PRO A 60 -12.78 17.37 3.75
CA PRO A 60 -12.08 18.66 3.59
C PRO A 60 -11.29 19.08 4.84
N GLN A 61 -11.77 18.68 6.03
CA GLN A 61 -11.12 18.97 7.30
C GLN A 61 -9.77 18.27 7.43
N CYS A 62 -9.62 17.05 6.90
CA CYS A 62 -8.35 16.35 6.88
C CYS A 62 -7.54 16.72 5.62
N TYR A 63 -8.12 16.49 4.44
CA TYR A 63 -7.44 16.55 3.14
C TYR A 63 -6.79 17.91 2.85
N GLN A 64 -7.39 19.00 3.33
CA GLN A 64 -6.90 20.36 3.06
C GLN A 64 -6.15 21.00 4.22
N ARG A 65 -6.29 20.47 5.45
CA ARG A 65 -5.76 21.15 6.66
C ARG A 65 -4.70 20.35 7.41
N CYS A 66 -4.51 19.08 7.08
CA CYS A 66 -3.59 18.18 7.78
C CYS A 66 -2.55 17.59 6.82
N PRO A 67 -1.64 18.42 6.26
CA PRO A 67 -0.77 18.02 5.16
C PRO A 67 0.19 16.88 5.52
N ASN A 68 0.67 16.75 6.75
CA ASN A 68 1.60 15.65 7.07
C ASN A 68 0.88 14.30 7.13
N ILE A 69 -0.37 14.27 7.61
CA ILE A 69 -1.20 13.05 7.57
C ILE A 69 -1.50 12.68 6.12
N ILE A 70 -1.88 13.66 5.30
CA ILE A 70 -2.23 13.41 3.91
C ILE A 70 -1.02 12.96 3.10
N ASP A 71 0.15 13.57 3.30
CA ASP A 71 1.39 13.14 2.63
C ASP A 71 1.77 11.70 3.02
N LEU A 72 1.65 11.35 4.30
CA LEU A 72 1.89 9.99 4.79
C LEU A 72 0.98 8.97 4.08
N TYR A 73 -0.32 9.21 4.06
CA TYR A 73 -1.27 8.29 3.41
C TYR A 73 -1.22 8.34 1.88
N PHE A 74 -0.79 9.44 1.30
CA PHE A 74 -0.54 9.55 -0.14
C PHE A 74 0.59 8.60 -0.56
N ASN A 75 1.71 8.65 0.17
CA ASN A 75 2.86 7.77 -0.06
C ASN A 75 2.53 6.31 0.25
N LEU A 76 1.76 6.05 1.31
CA LEU A 76 1.31 4.71 1.66
C LEU A 76 0.42 4.11 0.56
N ALA A 77 -0.56 4.88 0.07
CA ALA A 77 -1.41 4.48 -1.04
C ALA A 77 -0.59 4.22 -2.31
N ALA A 78 0.37 5.09 -2.62
CA ALA A 78 1.25 4.91 -3.77
C ALA A 78 2.09 3.63 -3.67
N GLY A 79 2.52 3.26 -2.45
CA GLY A 79 3.19 1.99 -2.17
C GLY A 79 2.33 0.76 -2.49
N GLU A 80 1.01 0.87 -2.35
CA GLU A 80 0.03 -0.15 -2.73
C GLU A 80 -0.43 -0.04 -4.20
N GLY A 81 0.15 0.89 -4.98
CA GLY A 81 -0.26 1.14 -6.36
C GLY A 81 -1.59 1.89 -6.51
N VAL A 82 -2.08 2.54 -5.44
CA VAL A 82 -3.32 3.32 -5.43
C VAL A 82 -2.99 4.82 -5.44
N TYR A 83 -3.72 5.59 -6.25
CA TYR A 83 -3.61 7.06 -6.25
C TYR A 83 -4.65 7.67 -5.30
N LEU A 84 -4.20 8.20 -4.15
CA LEU A 84 -5.07 8.72 -3.09
C LEU A 84 -6.07 9.79 -3.57
N PRO A 85 -5.72 10.78 -4.43
CA PRO A 85 -6.70 11.74 -4.92
C PRO A 85 -7.83 11.07 -5.72
N LYS A 86 -7.52 10.06 -6.54
CA LYS A 86 -8.55 9.29 -7.26
C LYS A 86 -9.43 8.51 -6.31
N LEU A 87 -8.85 7.93 -5.26
CA LEU A 87 -9.61 7.27 -4.20
C LEU A 87 -10.62 8.24 -3.56
N CYS A 88 -10.17 9.45 -3.21
CA CYS A 88 -11.03 10.47 -2.60
C CYS A 88 -12.14 11.00 -3.53
N GLU A 89 -11.91 11.10 -4.84
CA GLU A 89 -12.96 11.44 -5.81
C GLU A 89 -14.11 10.42 -5.81
N THR A 90 -13.78 9.12 -5.78
CA THR A 90 -14.80 8.05 -5.85
C THR A 90 -15.71 8.00 -4.62
N GLN A 91 -15.24 8.52 -3.48
CA GLN A 91 -16.02 8.58 -2.24
C GLN A 91 -17.15 9.61 -2.30
N GLY A 92 -17.02 10.65 -3.14
CA GLY A 92 -18.02 11.71 -3.31
C GLY A 92 -19.28 11.27 -4.07
N GLU A 93 -19.19 10.22 -4.90
CA GLU A 93 -20.26 9.88 -5.84
C GLU A 93 -21.11 8.65 -5.50
N ASN A 94 -20.66 7.72 -4.64
CA ASN A 94 -21.50 6.72 -3.96
C ASN A 94 -20.58 5.71 -3.23
N PRO A 95 -20.57 5.65 -1.89
CA PRO A 95 -19.62 4.82 -1.13
C PRO A 95 -19.77 3.31 -1.40
N ARG A 96 -20.91 2.85 -1.93
CA ARG A 96 -21.13 1.42 -2.26
C ARG A 96 -20.50 0.96 -3.58
N ARG A 97 -20.15 1.87 -4.50
CA ARG A 97 -19.63 1.51 -5.83
C ARG A 97 -18.11 1.49 -5.90
N GLY A 98 -17.43 2.38 -5.16
CA GLY A 98 -15.96 2.47 -5.14
C GLY A 98 -15.27 1.22 -4.57
N MET A 99 -15.85 0.56 -3.54
CA MET A 99 -15.28 -0.65 -2.94
C MET A 99 -15.22 -1.86 -3.90
N ALA A 100 -16.03 -1.90 -4.96
CA ALA A 100 -16.05 -3.01 -5.91
C ALA A 100 -14.94 -2.88 -6.97
N GLU A 101 -14.56 -1.66 -7.35
CA GLU A 101 -13.62 -1.42 -8.45
C GLU A 101 -12.16 -1.52 -8.01
N ILE A 102 -11.84 -1.19 -6.75
CA ILE A 102 -10.48 -1.27 -6.19
C ILE A 102 -10.03 -2.73 -6.02
N LYS A 103 -10.97 -3.66 -5.78
CA LYS A 103 -10.66 -5.10 -5.65
C LYS A 103 -10.40 -5.82 -6.99
N SER A 104 -10.66 -5.21 -8.14
CA SER A 104 -10.66 -5.93 -9.42
C SER A 104 -9.87 -5.27 -10.55
N SER A 105 -9.24 -4.13 -10.33
CA SER A 105 -8.61 -3.38 -11.42
C SER A 105 -7.14 -3.16 -11.12
N GLY A 106 -6.30 -4.11 -11.52
CA GLY A 106 -4.85 -3.92 -11.64
C GLY A 106 -4.53 -2.91 -12.74
N ILE A 107 -4.90 -1.64 -12.54
CA ILE A 107 -4.59 -0.55 -13.46
C ILE A 107 -3.21 -0.05 -13.09
N VAL A 108 -2.20 -0.69 -13.70
CA VAL A 108 -0.85 -0.18 -13.76
C VAL A 108 -0.86 1.07 -14.65
N ALA A 109 -0.41 2.20 -14.11
CA ALA A 109 -0.23 3.41 -14.90
C ALA A 109 0.75 3.14 -16.06
N PRO A 110 0.44 3.54 -17.31
CA PRO A 110 1.38 3.38 -18.41
C PRO A 110 2.60 4.28 -18.14
N GLY A 111 3.77 3.67 -18.02
CA GLY A 111 5.04 4.38 -17.93
C GLY A 111 5.31 5.23 -19.19
N PRO A 112 6.22 6.21 -19.11
CA PRO A 112 6.44 7.18 -20.17
C PRO A 112 6.87 6.50 -21.49
N ILE A 113 6.08 6.70 -22.53
CA ILE A 113 6.38 6.25 -23.89
C ILE A 113 7.38 7.20 -24.56
N ASN A 114 8.62 6.74 -24.76
CA ASN A 114 9.53 7.38 -25.71
C ASN A 114 9.18 6.89 -27.12
N PRO A 115 8.86 7.77 -28.09
CA PRO A 115 8.51 7.34 -29.43
C PRO A 115 9.80 7.09 -30.22
N VAL A 116 10.20 5.82 -30.34
CA VAL A 116 11.18 5.42 -31.35
C VAL A 116 10.39 4.99 -32.57
N GLY A 117 10.42 5.82 -33.63
CA GLY A 117 9.71 5.55 -34.88
C GLY A 117 10.21 4.26 -35.51
N PHE A 118 9.31 3.30 -35.72
CA PHE A 118 9.60 2.04 -36.40
C PHE A 118 8.69 1.91 -37.64
N LEU A 119 9.28 2.07 -38.83
CA LEU A 119 8.64 1.82 -40.12
C LEU A 119 9.02 0.42 -40.62
N GLY A 120 8.02 -0.43 -40.90
CA GLY A 120 8.07 -1.49 -41.93
C GLY A 120 8.61 -2.87 -41.53
N ALA A 121 7.72 -3.87 -41.49
CA ALA A 121 7.96 -5.33 -41.37
C ALA A 121 8.47 -5.98 -42.70
N PRO A 122 8.70 -7.32 -42.87
CA PRO A 122 8.47 -8.47 -41.96
C PRO A 122 9.52 -9.63 -41.97
N ALA A 123 9.24 -10.65 -41.13
CA ALA A 123 9.54 -12.09 -41.24
C ALA A 123 10.89 -12.71 -40.79
N SER A 124 10.80 -13.59 -39.76
CA SER A 124 11.23 -15.01 -39.71
C SER A 124 11.80 -15.43 -38.34
N SER A 125 11.22 -16.49 -37.76
CA SER A 125 11.55 -17.11 -36.46
C SER A 125 12.95 -17.80 -36.49
N PRO A 126 13.59 -18.19 -35.36
CA PRO A 126 13.05 -19.12 -34.37
C PRO A 126 13.23 -18.68 -32.90
N ILE A 127 12.44 -19.33 -32.07
CA ILE A 127 12.43 -19.26 -30.61
C ILE A 127 13.72 -19.93 -30.10
N ASN A 128 14.60 -19.17 -29.45
CA ASN A 128 15.64 -19.73 -28.59
C ASN A 128 15.20 -19.52 -27.13
N ALA A 129 14.79 -20.60 -26.49
CA ALA A 129 14.63 -20.67 -25.05
C ALA A 129 16.00 -20.43 -24.41
N VAL A 130 16.19 -19.26 -23.82
CA VAL A 130 17.35 -19.01 -22.96
C VAL A 130 17.03 -19.56 -21.57
N GLU A 131 17.74 -20.63 -21.26
CA GLU A 131 17.77 -21.33 -19.99
C GLU A 131 18.04 -20.36 -18.82
N LEU A 132 17.12 -20.35 -17.86
CA LEU A 132 17.21 -19.57 -16.63
C LEU A 132 18.25 -20.23 -15.71
N GLY A 133 19.52 -19.84 -15.86
CA GLY A 133 20.59 -20.20 -14.95
C GLY A 133 20.45 -19.49 -13.60
N SER A 134 19.63 -20.02 -12.70
CA SER A 134 19.64 -19.64 -11.29
C SER A 134 20.94 -20.12 -10.63
N ARG A 135 21.84 -19.20 -10.29
CA ARG A 135 22.95 -19.46 -9.36
C ARG A 135 22.75 -18.59 -8.12
N SER A 136 22.04 -19.11 -7.13
CA SER A 136 22.09 -18.56 -5.77
C SER A 136 23.50 -18.74 -5.20
N PRO A 137 24.13 -17.70 -4.63
CA PRO A 137 25.29 -17.90 -3.78
C PRO A 137 24.85 -18.41 -2.40
N ALA A 138 25.58 -19.42 -1.90
CA ALA A 138 25.39 -19.98 -0.56
C ALA A 138 25.82 -18.97 0.53
N PRO A 139 25.21 -18.99 1.73
CA PRO A 139 25.71 -18.21 2.86
C PRO A 139 26.99 -18.83 3.44
N SER A 140 27.97 -17.98 3.75
CA SER A 140 29.22 -18.33 4.42
C SER A 140 28.97 -18.61 5.92
N PRO A 141 29.68 -19.56 6.54
CA PRO A 141 29.57 -19.79 7.97
C PRO A 141 30.49 -18.84 8.74
N TYR A 142 29.91 -17.95 9.54
CA TYR A 142 30.48 -17.43 10.79
C TYR A 142 29.34 -17.12 11.75
#